data_AF-A0A959H964-F1
#
_entry.id   AF-A0A959H964-F1
#
_cell.length_a   1.000
_cell.length_b   1.000
_cell.length_c   1.000
_cell.angle_alpha   90.00
_cell.angle_beta   90.00
_cell.angle_gamma   90.00
#
_symmetry.space_group_name_H-M   'P 1'
#
loop_
_entity.id
_entity.type
_entity.pdbx_description
1 polymer ?
#
loop_
_entity_poly.entity_id
_entity_poly.type
_entity_poly.pdbx_seq_one_letter_code
_entity_poly.pdbx_strand_id
1 'polypeptide(L)'
;MAMISCTSEPPTPKDLSKENLIPKPVSLTATGSSFRITENTGVYVQTPTDGSNELTQLGQYLADHLKPATGFPLPVNATREAPSAGNIYLALSAGDTELGEEGYELEVTESLVKLSANTPAGLFRGLQTIRQLLPPAIESKKAQPGPWEIASGAIRDYPAYGHRGAMLDVSRHFFGVDDVKRYIDLLAFYKLNVLHLHLSDDQGWRIEIKSWPNLTAHGGSTEVGGGEGGYYTQEQYADIVQYAQARYIT
;
A
#
# COMPACT_ATOMS: atom_id res chain seq x y z
N MET A 1 -46.37 -3.16 11.73
CA MET A 1 -45.75 -1.85 12.03
C MET A 1 -44.29 -2.11 12.36
N ALA A 2 -43.44 -2.14 11.34
CA ALA A 2 -42.00 -2.42 11.50
C ALA A 2 -41.29 -1.08 11.62
N MET A 3 -40.64 -0.85 12.76
CA MET A 3 -39.85 0.34 13.04
C MET A 3 -38.54 0.26 12.24
N ILE A 4 -38.41 1.12 11.24
CA ILE A 4 -37.13 1.40 10.57
C ILE A 4 -36.34 2.32 11.51
N SER A 5 -35.29 1.79 12.14
CA SER A 5 -34.35 2.60 12.91
C SER A 5 -33.28 3.14 11.96
N CYS A 6 -33.41 4.41 11.59
CA CYS A 6 -32.30 5.16 11.00
C CYS A 6 -31.30 5.49 12.10
N THR A 7 -30.28 4.66 12.27
CA THR A 7 -29.05 5.09 12.94
C THR A 7 -28.09 5.55 11.86
N SER A 8 -28.09 6.86 11.58
CA SER A 8 -27.02 7.52 10.85
C SER A 8 -25.72 7.27 11.61
N GLU A 9 -24.80 6.53 11.00
CA GLU A 9 -23.43 6.37 11.49
C GLU A 9 -22.81 7.74 11.77
N PRO A 10 -21.90 7.85 12.77
CA PRO A 10 -21.22 9.11 13.06
C PRO A 10 -20.53 9.60 11.78
N PRO A 11 -20.56 10.92 11.51
CA PRO A 11 -19.89 11.46 10.34
C PRO A 11 -18.41 11.09 10.38
N THR A 12 -17.88 10.62 9.23
CA THR A 12 -16.45 10.56 8.93
C THR A 12 -15.80 11.86 9.40
N PRO A 13 -14.63 11.86 10.07
CA PRO A 13 -14.04 13.09 10.55
C PRO A 13 -13.85 14.05 9.37
N LYS A 14 -14.58 15.17 9.38
CA LYS A 14 -14.39 16.24 8.37
C LYS A 14 -13.11 17.05 8.61
N ASP A 15 -12.41 16.71 9.68
CA ASP A 15 -11.22 17.39 10.14
C ASP A 15 -10.04 16.43 9.99
N LEU A 16 -9.32 16.61 8.89
CA LEU A 16 -8.13 15.83 8.55
C LEU A 16 -7.14 15.79 9.73
N SER A 17 -7.07 16.82 10.57
CA SER A 17 -6.10 16.92 11.66
C SER A 17 -6.36 15.96 12.82
N LYS A 18 -7.54 15.34 12.83
CA LYS A 18 -7.96 14.34 13.82
C LYS A 18 -7.83 12.91 13.30
N GLU A 19 -7.37 12.73 12.06
CA GLU A 19 -7.17 11.41 11.48
C GLU A 19 -5.96 10.71 12.13
N ASN A 20 -6.15 9.42 12.45
CA ASN A 20 -5.14 8.61 13.14
C ASN A 20 -4.18 7.94 12.14
N LEU A 21 -3.42 8.75 11.42
CA LEU A 21 -2.44 8.26 10.44
C LEU A 21 -1.23 7.62 11.12
N ILE A 22 -0.84 6.45 10.62
CA ILE A 22 0.34 5.71 11.06
C ILE A 22 1.19 5.36 9.82
N PRO A 23 2.46 5.81 9.77
CA PRO A 23 3.11 6.77 10.66
C PRO A 23 2.48 8.17 10.62
N LYS A 24 2.73 8.98 11.64
CA LYS A 24 2.31 10.38 11.66
C LYS A 24 3.05 11.16 10.57
N PRO A 25 2.35 11.87 9.66
CA PRO A 25 2.99 12.63 8.60
C PRO A 25 3.71 13.87 9.14
N VAL A 26 4.63 14.40 8.34
CA VAL A 26 5.40 15.62 8.68
C VAL A 26 4.49 16.82 8.94
N SER A 27 3.53 17.09 8.04
CA SER A 27 2.55 18.15 8.23
C SER A 27 1.18 17.79 7.69
N LEU A 28 0.17 18.42 8.28
CA LEU A 28 -1.23 18.22 7.95
C LEU A 28 -2.01 19.51 8.23
N THR A 29 -2.78 19.98 7.24
CA THR A 29 -3.72 21.09 7.39
C THR A 29 -5.12 20.66 6.95
N ALA A 30 -6.14 20.90 7.78
CA ALA A 30 -7.53 20.58 7.46
C ALA A 30 -8.26 21.81 6.90
N THR A 31 -9.16 21.61 5.95
CA THR A 31 -10.03 22.68 5.42
C THR A 31 -11.49 22.54 5.85
N GLY A 32 -11.86 21.43 6.50
CA GLY A 32 -13.17 21.25 7.15
C GLY A 32 -14.30 20.75 6.23
N SER A 33 -13.96 20.29 5.02
CA SER A 33 -14.89 19.63 4.10
C SER A 33 -14.42 18.20 3.79
N SER A 34 -14.91 17.60 2.70
CA SER A 34 -14.55 16.23 2.34
C SER A 34 -14.68 15.97 0.84
N PHE A 35 -13.79 15.15 0.31
CA PHE A 35 -13.96 14.53 -1.01
C PHE A 35 -14.76 13.23 -0.86
N ARG A 36 -15.70 12.96 -1.76
CA ARG A 36 -16.48 11.71 -1.76
C ARG A 36 -16.16 10.86 -2.99
N ILE A 37 -15.72 9.63 -2.75
CA ILE A 37 -15.57 8.60 -3.79
C ILE A 37 -16.96 8.07 -4.15
N THR A 38 -17.26 7.99 -5.44
CA THR A 38 -18.52 7.50 -5.98
C THR A 38 -18.28 6.49 -7.11
N GLU A 39 -19.36 5.90 -7.64
CA GLU A 39 -19.29 5.00 -8.80
C GLU A 39 -18.69 5.64 -10.06
N ASN A 40 -18.75 6.98 -10.16
CA ASN A 40 -18.22 7.75 -11.29
C ASN A 40 -16.77 8.20 -11.09
N THR A 41 -16.19 7.96 -9.91
CA THR A 41 -14.80 8.34 -9.62
C THR A 41 -13.84 7.48 -10.43
N GLY A 42 -12.92 8.11 -11.15
CA GLY A 42 -11.79 7.47 -11.81
C GLY A 42 -10.46 7.75 -11.10
N VAL A 43 -9.48 6.87 -11.31
CA VAL A 43 -8.09 7.09 -10.92
C VAL A 43 -7.32 7.53 -12.17
N TYR A 44 -6.87 8.77 -12.17
CA TYR A 44 -6.07 9.32 -13.26
C TYR A 44 -4.61 9.34 -12.89
N VAL A 45 -3.77 9.05 -13.85
CA VAL A 45 -2.32 9.09 -13.69
C VAL A 45 -1.72 9.98 -14.75
N GLN A 46 -0.69 10.74 -14.38
CA GLN A 46 0.04 11.54 -15.35
C GLN A 46 0.62 10.63 -16.44
N THR A 47 0.42 11.01 -17.71
CA THR A 47 1.01 10.28 -18.84
C THR A 47 2.54 10.30 -18.70
N PRO A 48 3.20 9.14 -18.58
CA PRO A 48 4.66 9.08 -18.43
C PRO A 48 5.34 9.56 -19.71
N THR A 49 6.42 10.33 -19.56
CA THR A 49 7.21 10.85 -20.69
C THR A 49 8.19 9.81 -21.25
N ASP A 50 8.53 8.80 -20.46
CA ASP A 50 9.47 7.73 -20.76
C ASP A 50 8.80 6.47 -21.34
N GLY A 51 7.48 6.47 -21.47
CA GLY A 51 6.70 5.31 -21.93
C GLY A 51 6.56 4.19 -20.90
N SER A 52 6.97 4.41 -19.64
CA SER A 52 6.77 3.46 -18.56
C SER A 52 5.28 3.26 -18.27
N ASN A 53 4.93 2.11 -17.67
CA ASN A 53 3.58 1.81 -17.21
C ASN A 53 3.47 1.85 -15.67
N GLU A 54 4.53 2.26 -14.98
CA GLU A 54 4.65 2.18 -13.51
C GLU A 54 3.57 3.00 -12.79
N LEU A 55 3.31 4.23 -13.24
CA LEU A 55 2.22 5.05 -12.70
C LEU A 55 0.85 4.41 -12.92
N THR A 56 0.64 3.75 -14.06
CA THR A 56 -0.62 3.02 -14.32
C THR A 56 -0.77 1.82 -13.37
N GLN A 57 0.33 1.11 -13.08
CA GLN A 57 0.34 0.03 -12.10
C GLN A 57 0.03 0.54 -10.68
N LEU A 58 0.52 1.73 -10.30
CA LEU A 58 0.16 2.38 -9.04
C LEU A 58 -1.32 2.78 -8.96
N GLY A 59 -1.85 3.35 -10.04
CA GLY A 59 -3.29 3.66 -10.13
C GLY A 59 -4.14 2.39 -10.01
N GLN A 60 -3.71 1.31 -10.66
CA GLN A 60 -4.35 -0.01 -10.57
C GLN A 60 -4.24 -0.60 -9.16
N TYR A 61 -3.08 -0.50 -8.52
CA TYR A 61 -2.88 -0.93 -7.13
C TYR A 61 -3.89 -0.25 -6.20
N LEU A 62 -4.07 1.07 -6.32
CA LEU A 62 -5.08 1.77 -5.53
C LEU A 62 -6.49 1.26 -5.85
N ALA A 63 -6.85 1.22 -7.14
CA ALA A 63 -8.17 0.78 -7.56
C ALA A 63 -8.50 -0.63 -7.04
N ASP A 64 -7.55 -1.56 -7.07
CA ASP A 64 -7.74 -2.95 -6.62
C ASP A 64 -7.88 -3.08 -5.10
N HIS A 65 -7.36 -2.13 -4.32
CA HIS A 65 -7.61 -2.07 -2.89
C HIS A 65 -8.99 -1.48 -2.56
N LEU A 66 -9.47 -0.51 -3.35
CA LEU A 66 -10.74 0.17 -3.07
C LEU A 66 -11.95 -0.59 -3.65
N LYS A 67 -11.81 -1.26 -4.79
CA LYS A 67 -12.88 -1.99 -5.50
C LYS A 67 -13.64 -2.99 -4.61
N PRO A 68 -12.99 -3.87 -3.81
CA PRO A 68 -13.71 -4.91 -3.08
C PRO A 68 -14.70 -4.35 -2.07
N ALA A 69 -14.32 -3.30 -1.34
CA ALA A 69 -15.17 -2.65 -0.34
C ALA A 69 -16.18 -1.69 -0.97
N THR A 70 -15.78 -0.91 -1.97
CA THR A 70 -16.68 0.09 -2.59
C THR A 70 -17.69 -0.52 -3.55
N GLY A 71 -17.33 -1.60 -4.25
CA GLY A 71 -18.07 -2.12 -5.39
C GLY A 71 -17.98 -1.23 -6.65
N PHE A 72 -17.16 -0.18 -6.64
CA PHE A 72 -17.05 0.77 -7.75
C PHE A 72 -15.99 0.35 -8.78
N PRO A 73 -16.16 0.69 -10.07
CA PRO A 73 -15.25 0.25 -11.12
C PRO A 73 -13.86 0.92 -11.06
N LEU A 74 -13.79 2.18 -10.59
CA LEU A 74 -12.56 2.97 -10.44
C LEU A 74 -11.59 2.82 -11.64
N PRO A 75 -12.01 3.20 -12.87
CA PRO A 75 -11.19 3.02 -14.05
C PRO A 75 -9.89 3.83 -13.94
N VAL A 76 -8.79 3.21 -14.36
CA VAL A 76 -7.46 3.84 -14.35
C VAL A 76 -7.18 4.43 -15.73
N ASN A 77 -6.95 5.74 -15.82
CA ASN A 77 -6.76 6.45 -17.09
C ASN A 77 -5.49 7.30 -17.07
N ALA A 78 -4.75 7.32 -18.18
CA ALA A 78 -3.62 8.23 -18.34
C ALA A 78 -4.10 9.59 -18.88
N THR A 79 -3.55 10.69 -18.35
CA THR A 79 -3.86 12.05 -18.80
C THR A 79 -2.63 12.96 -18.76
N ARG A 80 -2.56 13.93 -19.67
CA ARG A 80 -1.48 14.94 -19.70
C ARG A 80 -1.73 16.09 -18.74
N GLU A 81 -2.99 16.35 -18.41
CA GLU A 81 -3.43 17.44 -17.54
C GLU A 81 -4.25 16.88 -16.37
N ALA A 82 -4.42 17.69 -15.32
CA ALA A 82 -5.25 17.31 -14.19
C ALA A 82 -6.69 16.96 -14.67
N PRO A 83 -7.29 15.87 -14.17
CA PRO A 83 -8.61 15.45 -14.60
C PRO A 83 -9.71 16.39 -14.12
N SER A 84 -10.93 16.17 -14.60
CA SER A 84 -12.12 16.86 -14.11
C SER A 84 -12.42 16.53 -12.65
N ALA A 85 -13.33 17.31 -12.05
CA ALA A 85 -13.81 17.10 -10.69
C ALA A 85 -14.40 15.69 -10.48
N GLY A 86 -14.29 15.18 -9.24
CA GLY A 86 -14.78 13.87 -8.81
C GLY A 86 -13.75 12.74 -8.93
N ASN A 87 -12.49 13.05 -9.23
CA ASN A 87 -11.44 12.07 -9.52
C ASN A 87 -10.27 12.08 -8.55
N ILE A 88 -9.48 11.02 -8.59
CA ILE A 88 -8.18 10.92 -7.93
C ILE A 88 -7.10 11.09 -9.00
N TYR A 89 -6.04 11.86 -8.73
CA TYR A 89 -4.96 12.13 -9.67
C TYR A 89 -3.59 11.85 -9.07
N LEU A 90 -2.80 11.00 -9.73
CA LEU A 90 -1.42 10.68 -9.36
C LEU A 90 -0.48 11.34 -10.37
N ALA A 91 0.47 12.15 -9.90
CA ALA A 91 1.40 12.86 -10.76
C ALA A 91 2.81 12.91 -10.18
N LEU A 92 3.82 12.90 -11.05
CA LEU A 92 5.19 13.21 -10.63
C LEU A 92 5.40 14.73 -10.69
N SER A 93 5.96 15.26 -9.61
CA SER A 93 6.33 16.66 -9.46
C SER A 93 7.79 16.72 -9.04
N ALA A 94 8.69 16.68 -10.02
CA ALA A 94 10.12 16.77 -9.74
C ALA A 94 10.50 18.16 -9.24
N GLY A 95 11.46 18.22 -8.31
CA GLY A 95 12.14 19.47 -7.94
C GLY A 95 12.05 19.84 -6.47
N ASP A 96 11.27 19.10 -5.68
CA ASP A 96 11.22 19.31 -4.22
C ASP A 96 12.23 18.41 -3.51
N THR A 97 13.40 18.97 -3.22
CA THR A 97 14.50 18.22 -2.60
C THR A 97 14.18 17.70 -1.20
N GLU A 98 13.25 18.32 -0.46
CA GLU A 98 12.90 17.85 0.89
C GLU A 98 12.10 16.56 0.86
N LEU A 99 11.26 16.37 -0.16
CA LEU A 99 10.49 15.12 -0.32
C LEU A 99 11.39 13.91 -0.59
N GLY A 100 12.58 14.13 -1.17
CA GLY A 100 13.50 13.04 -1.51
C GLY A 100 12.84 12.00 -2.42
N GLU A 101 13.21 10.72 -2.26
CA GLU A 101 12.67 9.65 -3.10
C GLU A 101 11.29 9.15 -2.65
N GLU A 102 11.02 9.12 -1.34
CA GLU A 102 9.82 8.50 -0.77
C GLU A 102 8.77 9.48 -0.25
N GLY A 103 9.04 10.79 -0.30
CA GLY A 103 8.11 11.82 0.13
C GLY A 103 7.05 12.14 -0.92
N TYR A 104 5.95 12.70 -0.45
CA TYR A 104 4.80 13.08 -1.26
C TYR A 104 4.03 14.25 -0.65
N GLU A 105 3.21 14.87 -1.50
CA GLU A 105 2.17 15.82 -1.14
C GLU A 105 0.82 15.29 -1.56
N LEU A 106 -0.13 15.29 -0.63
CA LEU A 106 -1.51 14.90 -0.86
C LEU A 106 -2.41 16.10 -0.61
N GLU A 107 -3.02 16.62 -1.67
CA GLU A 107 -4.01 17.68 -1.63
C GLU A 107 -5.40 17.08 -1.83
N VAL A 108 -6.28 17.25 -0.85
CA VAL A 108 -7.67 16.80 -0.90
C VAL A 108 -8.58 18.02 -0.89
N THR A 109 -9.32 18.21 -1.97
CA THR A 109 -10.38 19.21 -2.09
C THR A 109 -11.73 18.51 -2.28
N GLU A 110 -12.84 19.23 -2.23
CA GLU A 110 -14.16 18.64 -2.52
C GLU A 110 -14.27 18.09 -3.96
N SER A 111 -13.43 18.57 -4.87
CA SER A 111 -13.49 18.23 -6.30
C SER A 111 -12.37 17.30 -6.75
N LEU A 112 -11.24 17.22 -6.06
CA LEU A 112 -10.08 16.45 -6.52
C LEU A 112 -9.24 15.98 -5.34
N VAL A 113 -8.81 14.72 -5.40
CA VAL A 113 -7.70 14.18 -4.61
C VAL A 113 -6.47 14.14 -5.50
N LYS A 114 -5.47 14.97 -5.22
CA LYS A 114 -4.21 15.01 -5.98
C LYS A 114 -3.07 14.52 -5.10
N LEU A 115 -2.41 13.47 -5.55
CA LEU A 115 -1.19 12.95 -4.94
C LEU A 115 -0.01 13.24 -5.86
N SER A 116 1.01 13.90 -5.34
CA SER A 116 2.21 14.29 -6.07
C SER A 116 3.48 13.88 -5.34
N ALA A 117 4.50 13.45 -6.08
CA ALA A 117 5.79 13.02 -5.51
C ALA A 117 6.92 13.17 -6.52
N ASN A 118 8.17 13.17 -6.04
CA ASN A 118 9.33 13.18 -6.94
C ASN A 118 9.50 11.86 -7.71
N THR A 119 9.10 10.74 -7.09
CA THR A 119 9.28 9.39 -7.66
C THR A 119 8.04 8.53 -7.48
N PRO A 120 7.91 7.43 -8.23
CA PRO A 120 6.87 6.43 -8.03
C PRO A 120 6.83 5.84 -6.61
N ALA A 121 7.98 5.71 -5.93
CA ALA A 121 8.03 5.23 -4.55
C ALA A 121 7.27 6.17 -3.59
N GLY A 122 7.44 7.49 -3.76
CA GLY A 122 6.71 8.49 -2.98
C GLY A 122 5.21 8.45 -3.23
N LEU A 123 4.79 8.27 -4.50
CA LEU A 123 3.37 8.04 -4.82
C LEU A 123 2.86 6.80 -4.09
N PHE A 124 3.59 5.68 -4.13
CA PHE A 124 3.19 4.46 -3.43
C PHE A 124 3.03 4.67 -1.92
N ARG A 125 3.89 5.46 -1.26
CA ARG A 125 3.73 5.81 0.17
C ARG A 125 2.48 6.64 0.41
N GLY A 126 2.18 7.61 -0.47
CA GLY A 126 0.98 8.42 -0.38
C GLY A 126 -0.32 7.63 -0.60
N LEU A 127 -0.30 6.59 -1.45
CA LEU A 127 -1.43 5.68 -1.61
C LEU A 127 -1.81 5.00 -0.28
N GLN A 128 -0.83 4.67 0.56
CA GLN A 128 -1.10 4.08 1.88
C GLN A 128 -1.78 5.09 2.81
N THR A 129 -1.42 6.36 2.71
CA THR A 129 -2.10 7.44 3.44
C THR A 129 -3.53 7.61 2.95
N ILE A 130 -3.78 7.60 1.64
CA ILE A 130 -5.15 7.66 1.08
C ILE A 130 -6.02 6.52 1.64
N ARG A 131 -5.50 5.29 1.70
CA ARG A 131 -6.21 4.15 2.28
C ARG A 131 -6.55 4.36 3.76
N GLN A 132 -5.64 4.92 4.54
CA GLN A 132 -5.86 5.21 5.96
C GLN A 132 -6.83 6.37 6.22
N LEU A 133 -6.97 7.31 5.27
CA LEU A 133 -7.93 8.42 5.37
C LEU A 133 -9.36 8.00 5.06
N LEU A 134 -9.57 6.84 4.44
CA LEU A 134 -10.89 6.29 4.20
C LEU A 134 -11.39 5.54 5.46
N PRO A 135 -12.71 5.38 5.62
CA PRO A 135 -13.26 4.62 6.74
C PRO A 135 -12.69 3.19 6.80
N PRO A 136 -12.51 2.59 7.99
CA PRO A 136 -11.90 1.26 8.15
C PRO A 136 -12.53 0.15 7.30
N ALA A 137 -13.81 0.30 6.97
CA ALA A 137 -14.55 -0.58 6.08
C ALA A 137 -13.92 -0.72 4.67
N ILE A 138 -13.05 0.22 4.26
CA ILE A 138 -12.38 0.20 2.95
C ILE A 138 -11.44 -1.00 2.77
N GLU A 139 -10.90 -1.53 3.87
CA GLU A 139 -10.00 -2.69 3.85
C GLU A 139 -10.77 -4.02 3.83
N SER A 140 -12.11 -3.98 3.70
CA SER A 140 -12.95 -5.16 3.56
C SER A 140 -12.79 -5.81 2.19
N LYS A 141 -12.73 -7.15 2.17
CA LYS A 141 -12.73 -7.94 0.93
C LYS A 141 -14.13 -8.11 0.31
N LYS A 142 -15.15 -7.44 0.86
CA LYS A 142 -16.56 -7.53 0.43
C LYS A 142 -17.19 -6.14 0.41
N ALA A 143 -18.14 -5.93 -0.49
CA ALA A 143 -18.83 -4.66 -0.63
C ALA A 143 -19.44 -4.19 0.70
N GLN A 144 -19.27 -2.90 1.00
CA GLN A 144 -19.74 -2.21 2.19
C GLN A 144 -20.56 -0.96 1.77
N PRO A 145 -21.48 -0.47 2.62
CA PRO A 145 -22.40 0.61 2.25
C PRO A 145 -21.74 1.99 2.07
N GLY A 146 -20.50 2.19 2.54
CA GLY A 146 -19.88 3.52 2.65
C GLY A 146 -20.55 4.35 3.77
N PRO A 147 -20.54 5.70 3.71
CA PRO A 147 -20.01 6.54 2.64
C PRO A 147 -18.47 6.46 2.53
N TRP A 148 -17.94 6.73 1.34
CA TRP A 148 -16.51 6.72 1.06
C TRP A 148 -15.99 8.15 0.99
N GLU A 149 -15.65 8.72 2.14
CA GLU A 149 -15.25 10.11 2.28
C GLU A 149 -13.80 10.24 2.76
N ILE A 150 -13.09 11.24 2.25
CA ILE A 150 -11.74 11.63 2.65
C ILE A 150 -11.82 13.08 3.12
N ALA A 151 -11.38 13.35 4.35
CA ALA A 151 -11.33 14.70 4.88
C ALA A 151 -10.47 15.62 4.00
N SER A 152 -10.94 16.82 3.71
CA SER A 152 -10.21 17.76 2.85
C SER A 152 -9.10 18.51 3.61
N GLY A 153 -8.05 18.85 2.87
CA GLY A 153 -6.84 19.41 3.44
C GLY A 153 -5.58 19.14 2.60
N ALA A 154 -4.42 19.40 3.20
CA ALA A 154 -3.13 19.07 2.62
C ALA A 154 -2.29 18.26 3.61
N ILE A 155 -1.62 17.22 3.11
CA ILE A 155 -0.60 16.45 3.83
C ILE A 155 0.69 16.56 3.04
N ARG A 156 1.77 16.89 3.74
CA ARG A 156 3.13 16.78 3.22
C ARG A 156 3.87 15.80 4.11
N ASP A 157 4.54 14.84 3.51
CA ASP A 157 5.14 13.74 4.26
C ASP A 157 6.40 13.21 3.57
N TYR A 158 7.36 12.81 4.37
CA TYR A 158 8.62 12.21 3.95
C TYR A 158 9.27 11.50 5.15
N PRO A 159 10.04 10.43 4.93
CA PRO A 159 10.60 9.65 6.02
C PRO A 159 11.78 10.36 6.68
N ALA A 160 11.87 10.26 8.01
CA ALA A 160 13.04 10.71 8.76
C ALA A 160 14.29 9.82 8.52
N TYR A 161 14.08 8.56 8.14
CA TYR A 161 15.14 7.57 7.91
C TYR A 161 14.88 6.81 6.60
N GLY A 162 15.93 6.64 5.80
CA GLY A 162 15.86 5.91 4.52
C GLY A 162 15.73 4.39 4.67
N HIS A 163 16.05 3.81 5.82
CA HIS A 163 15.94 2.36 6.06
C HIS A 163 14.94 2.09 7.19
N ARG A 164 13.78 1.52 6.84
CA ARG A 164 12.69 1.18 7.77
C ARG A 164 12.31 -0.27 7.54
N GLY A 165 12.99 -1.16 8.25
CA GLY A 165 12.94 -2.59 7.99
C GLY A 165 12.17 -3.39 9.03
N ALA A 166 11.69 -4.56 8.59
CA ALA A 166 11.30 -5.65 9.48
C ALA A 166 12.09 -6.91 9.11
N MET A 167 12.37 -7.75 10.10
CA MET A 167 12.97 -9.07 9.87
C MET A 167 11.95 -10.16 10.18
N LEU A 168 11.82 -11.13 9.27
CA LEU A 168 11.03 -12.33 9.50
C LEU A 168 11.96 -13.55 9.57
N ASP A 169 11.90 -14.26 10.70
CA ASP A 169 12.58 -15.55 10.88
C ASP A 169 11.70 -16.67 10.35
N VAL A 170 12.12 -17.24 9.22
CA VAL A 170 11.46 -18.38 8.57
C VAL A 170 12.22 -19.69 8.78
N SER A 171 13.35 -19.63 9.49
CA SER A 171 14.17 -20.80 9.82
C SER A 171 13.65 -21.53 11.04
N ARG A 172 13.22 -20.81 12.07
CA ARG A 172 12.72 -21.41 13.32
C ARG A 172 11.38 -22.10 13.10
N HIS A 173 10.46 -21.45 12.41
CA HIS A 173 9.23 -22.04 11.87
C HIS A 173 9.02 -21.52 10.45
N PHE A 174 8.67 -22.41 9.53
CA PHE A 174 8.53 -22.07 8.13
C PHE A 174 7.18 -21.39 7.86
N PHE A 175 7.22 -20.34 7.03
CA PHE A 175 6.04 -19.66 6.50
C PHE A 175 6.06 -19.77 4.98
N GLY A 176 4.92 -20.07 4.37
CA GLY A 176 4.85 -20.24 2.92
C GLY A 176 4.99 -18.91 2.17
N VAL A 177 5.12 -19.00 0.84
CA VAL A 177 5.20 -17.81 -0.04
C VAL A 177 4.04 -16.85 0.20
N ASP A 178 2.81 -17.36 0.31
CA ASP A 178 1.61 -16.53 0.51
C ASP A 178 1.60 -15.82 1.87
N ASP A 179 2.13 -16.46 2.92
CA ASP A 179 2.27 -15.85 4.24
C ASP A 179 3.29 -14.72 4.23
N VAL A 180 4.43 -14.93 3.56
CA VAL A 180 5.45 -13.89 3.38
C VAL A 180 4.90 -12.73 2.56
N LYS A 181 4.19 -13.00 1.46
CA LYS A 181 3.53 -11.95 0.65
C LYS A 181 2.51 -11.16 1.46
N ARG A 182 1.69 -11.84 2.27
CA ARG A 182 0.78 -11.18 3.21
C ARG A 182 1.54 -10.33 4.23
N TYR A 183 2.68 -10.78 4.73
CA TYR A 183 3.51 -9.99 5.64
C TYR A 183 4.04 -8.73 4.93
N ILE A 184 4.53 -8.85 3.70
CA ILE A 184 4.96 -7.72 2.86
C ILE A 184 3.82 -6.70 2.69
N ASP A 185 2.58 -7.13 2.44
CA ASP A 185 1.42 -6.21 2.36
C ASP A 185 1.23 -5.40 3.64
N LEU A 186 1.38 -6.03 4.81
CA LEU A 186 1.28 -5.35 6.11
C LEU A 186 2.41 -4.34 6.29
N LEU A 187 3.65 -4.69 5.93
CA LEU A 187 4.80 -3.79 5.99
C LEU A 187 4.58 -2.56 5.09
N ALA A 188 4.11 -2.81 3.86
CA ALA A 188 3.86 -1.78 2.86
C ALA A 188 2.81 -0.76 3.35
N PHE A 189 1.72 -1.24 3.97
CA PHE A 189 0.66 -0.37 4.50
C PHE A 189 1.17 0.66 5.52
N TYR A 190 2.19 0.28 6.31
CA TYR A 190 2.84 1.17 7.30
C TYR A 190 4.13 1.82 6.79
N LYS A 191 4.36 1.84 5.48
CA LYS A 191 5.48 2.53 4.82
C LYS A 191 6.87 1.98 5.22
N LEU A 192 6.95 0.73 5.68
CA LEU A 192 8.23 0.03 5.77
C LEU A 192 8.73 -0.30 4.36
N ASN A 193 10.05 -0.27 4.18
CA ASN A 193 10.68 -0.32 2.85
C ASN A 193 11.80 -1.36 2.74
N VAL A 194 12.05 -2.15 3.79
CA VAL A 194 13.02 -3.26 3.76
C VAL A 194 12.42 -4.48 4.44
N LEU A 195 12.56 -5.64 3.80
CA LEU A 195 12.27 -6.93 4.41
C LEU A 195 13.54 -7.77 4.48
N HIS A 196 14.02 -8.02 5.70
CA HIS A 196 15.09 -8.97 5.94
C HIS A 196 14.51 -10.37 6.21
N LEU A 197 14.73 -11.31 5.29
CA LEU A 197 14.40 -12.72 5.52
C LEU A 197 15.60 -13.45 6.14
N HIS A 198 15.44 -13.95 7.36
CA HIS A 198 16.42 -14.81 8.00
C HIS A 198 16.18 -16.25 7.54
N LEU A 199 16.92 -16.67 6.51
CA LEU A 199 16.64 -17.88 5.70
C LEU A 199 17.36 -19.15 6.16
N SER A 200 18.31 -19.05 7.08
CA SER A 200 19.07 -20.20 7.56
C SER A 200 19.42 -20.05 9.02
N ASP A 201 19.21 -21.11 9.79
CA ASP A 201 19.58 -21.21 11.19
C ASP A 201 19.75 -22.69 11.59
N ASP A 202 20.06 -22.97 12.86
CA ASP A 202 20.38 -24.32 13.36
C ASP A 202 19.24 -25.33 13.09
N GLN A 203 17.99 -24.88 13.19
CA GLN A 203 16.81 -25.74 13.00
C GLN A 203 16.29 -25.81 11.56
N GLY A 204 16.85 -25.05 10.61
CA GLY A 204 16.23 -24.95 9.29
C GLY A 204 16.99 -24.15 8.24
N TRP A 205 17.09 -24.73 7.05
CA TRP A 205 17.61 -24.09 5.83
C TRP A 205 16.49 -23.90 4.79
N ARG A 206 16.21 -22.66 4.41
CA ARG A 206 14.95 -22.28 3.73
C ARG A 206 15.10 -21.80 2.28
N ILE A 207 16.28 -21.90 1.68
CA ILE A 207 16.50 -21.45 0.30
C ILE A 207 17.21 -22.50 -0.55
N GLU A 208 16.69 -22.78 -1.74
CA GLU A 208 17.31 -23.73 -2.65
C GLU A 208 18.69 -23.27 -3.15
N ILE A 209 19.69 -24.10 -2.87
CA ILE A 209 21.03 -23.98 -3.45
C ILE A 209 21.29 -25.18 -4.34
N LYS A 210 21.21 -24.97 -5.67
CA LYS A 210 21.31 -26.05 -6.67
C LYS A 210 22.62 -26.85 -6.59
N SER A 211 23.73 -26.23 -6.19
CA SER A 211 25.01 -26.92 -6.00
C SER A 211 25.09 -27.76 -4.71
N TRP A 212 24.14 -27.59 -3.78
CA TRP A 212 24.11 -28.25 -2.48
C TRP A 212 22.67 -28.71 -2.13
N PRO A 213 22.09 -29.66 -2.88
CA PRO A 213 20.66 -30.01 -2.79
C PRO A 213 20.24 -30.57 -1.42
N ASN A 214 21.18 -31.16 -0.66
CA ASN A 214 20.89 -31.68 0.68
C ASN A 214 20.58 -30.58 1.71
N LEU A 215 20.94 -29.32 1.44
CA LEU A 215 20.61 -28.20 2.34
C LEU A 215 19.09 -28.07 2.49
N THR A 216 18.33 -28.18 1.41
CA THR A 216 16.86 -28.13 1.48
C THR A 216 16.23 -29.51 1.66
N ALA A 217 16.75 -30.54 0.97
CA ALA A 217 16.19 -31.90 1.04
C ALA A 217 16.27 -32.50 2.46
N HIS A 218 17.30 -32.16 3.24
CA HIS A 218 17.44 -32.58 4.63
C HIS A 218 17.34 -31.40 5.60
N GLY A 219 18.13 -30.34 5.39
CA GLY A 219 18.17 -29.18 6.30
C GLY A 219 16.89 -28.34 6.30
N GLY A 220 16.03 -28.47 5.28
CA GLY A 220 14.70 -27.84 5.24
C GLY A 220 13.57 -28.73 5.75
N SER A 221 13.82 -30.02 6.03
CA SER A 221 12.77 -31.03 6.23
C SER A 221 11.99 -30.90 7.55
N THR A 222 12.54 -30.19 8.53
CA THR A 222 11.90 -29.97 9.83
C THR A 222 12.08 -28.53 10.31
N GLU A 223 11.62 -28.26 11.52
CA GLU A 223 11.65 -26.97 12.20
C GLU A 223 11.65 -27.18 13.73
N VAL A 224 11.59 -26.08 14.49
CA VAL A 224 11.51 -26.14 15.96
C VAL A 224 10.33 -27.00 16.39
N GLY A 225 10.55 -27.90 17.36
CA GLY A 225 9.51 -28.79 17.86
C GLY A 225 9.24 -30.03 17.00
N GLY A 226 9.97 -30.22 15.89
CA GLY A 226 9.86 -31.43 15.06
C GLY A 226 8.68 -31.41 14.08
N GLY A 227 8.11 -30.24 13.80
CA GLY A 227 7.11 -30.06 12.75
C GLY A 227 7.67 -30.32 11.35
N GLU A 228 6.77 -30.39 10.37
CA GLU A 228 7.17 -30.35 8.96
C GLU A 228 7.70 -28.94 8.65
N GLY A 229 8.92 -28.88 8.10
CA GLY A 229 9.53 -27.61 7.73
C GLY A 229 9.09 -27.14 6.35
N GLY A 230 10.08 -26.77 5.54
CA GLY A 230 9.88 -26.27 4.18
C GLY A 230 11.06 -25.42 3.73
N TYR A 231 11.02 -25.01 2.47
CA TYR A 231 12.00 -24.11 1.86
C TYR A 231 11.38 -23.45 0.62
N TYR A 232 11.99 -22.36 0.18
CA TYR A 232 11.68 -21.70 -1.09
C TYR A 232 12.59 -22.23 -2.20
N THR A 233 12.01 -22.60 -3.33
CA THR A 233 12.78 -22.73 -4.57
C THR A 233 13.34 -21.37 -4.99
N GLN A 234 14.34 -21.35 -5.87
CA GLN A 234 14.84 -20.07 -6.40
C GLN A 234 13.75 -19.26 -7.11
N GLU A 235 12.80 -19.93 -7.76
CA GLU A 235 11.66 -19.30 -8.44
C GLU A 235 10.68 -18.68 -7.43
N GLN A 236 10.36 -19.40 -6.36
CA GLN A 236 9.51 -18.88 -5.28
C GLN A 236 10.17 -17.69 -4.57
N TYR A 237 11.48 -17.74 -4.32
CA TYR A 237 12.20 -16.61 -3.74
C TYR A 237 12.22 -15.40 -4.69
N ALA A 238 12.43 -15.62 -5.99
CA ALA A 238 12.36 -14.55 -6.99
C ALA A 238 10.96 -13.92 -7.06
N ASP A 239 9.90 -14.72 -6.93
CA ASP A 239 8.52 -14.25 -6.84
C ASP A 239 8.27 -13.40 -5.58
N ILE A 240 8.82 -13.80 -4.42
CA ILE A 240 8.79 -12.98 -3.19
C ILE A 240 9.49 -11.62 -3.42
N VAL A 241 10.68 -11.64 -4.02
CA VAL A 241 11.45 -10.41 -4.33
C VAL A 241 10.68 -9.49 -5.26
N GLN A 242 10.12 -10.01 -6.36
CA GLN A 242 9.31 -9.22 -7.29
C GLN A 242 8.07 -8.63 -6.61
N TYR A 243 7.43 -9.41 -5.74
CA TYR A 243 6.25 -8.97 -4.99
C TYR A 243 6.57 -7.84 -4.00
N ALA A 244 7.74 -7.91 -3.34
CA ALA A 244 8.26 -6.85 -2.48
C ALA A 244 8.62 -5.59 -3.29
N GLN A 245 9.29 -5.73 -4.43
CA GLN A 245 9.65 -4.63 -5.31
C GLN A 245 8.44 -3.87 -5.85
N ALA A 246 7.35 -4.57 -6.18
CA ALA A 246 6.08 -3.94 -6.57
C ALA A 246 5.46 -3.05 -5.46
N ARG A 247 5.98 -3.11 -4.23
CA ARG A 247 5.61 -2.29 -3.07
C ARG A 247 6.74 -1.40 -2.59
N TYR A 248 7.79 -1.26 -3.41
CA TYR A 248 9.01 -0.52 -3.09
C TYR A 248 9.64 -1.00 -1.77
N ILE A 249 9.63 -2.31 -1.54
CA ILE A 249 10.35 -2.96 -0.46
C ILE A 249 11.56 -3.66 -1.06
N THR A 250 12.73 -3.40 -0.46
CA THR A 250 13.99 -4.10 -0.77
C THR A 250 14.07 -5.41 -0.02
#